data_AF-A0A4U1EN47-F1
#
_entry.id   AF-A0A4U1EN47-F1
#
_cell.length_a   1.000
_cell.length_b   1.000
_cell.length_c   1.000
_cell.angle_alpha   90.00
_cell.angle_beta   90.00
_cell.angle_gamma   90.00
#
_symmetry.space_group_name_H-M   'P 1'
#
loop_
_entity.id
_entity.type
_entity.pdbx_description
1 polymer ?
#
loop_
_entity_poly.entity_id
_entity_poly.type
_entity_poly.pdbx_seq_one_letter_code
_entity_poly.pdbx_strand_id
1 'polypeptide(L)'
;MLTDLHGSSLAVSCFFNFTSPSGVVLSPNYPEDYGNHLHCVWLILARPESRIHLAFNDIDVEPQFDFLVIKDGATAEAPVLGTFSGNQLPSSITSSGHVARLEFQTDHSTGKRGFNITFTSESRLCPQLTVPLGLSSGGGSSRGVLMWVDQFQKPCEAAEPGMGLQHEGNSGKSSFLWPFRHNECPDPGVPVNGKRFGDSLQLGSSISFLCDEGFLGTQGSEAITCILKEGSVVWNSAVLRC
;
A
#
# COMPACT_ATOMS: atom_id res chain seq x y z
N MET A 1 15.87 -1.88 37.78
CA MET A 1 14.89 -2.68 38.56
C MET A 1 14.10 -1.70 39.43
N LEU A 2 12.82 -1.49 39.13
CA LEU A 2 11.93 -0.71 39.99
C LEU A 2 11.00 -1.70 40.69
N THR A 3 11.08 -1.77 42.01
CA THR A 3 10.21 -2.58 42.87
C THR A 3 9.19 -1.67 43.54
N ASP A 4 7.93 -2.07 43.59
CA ASP A 4 6.92 -1.40 44.43
C ASP A 4 6.94 -1.97 45.86
N LEU A 5 6.42 -1.19 46.81
CA LEU A 5 6.55 -1.32 48.28
C LEU A 5 5.96 -2.59 48.92
N HIS A 6 5.46 -3.55 48.14
CA HIS A 6 4.80 -4.76 48.67
C HIS A 6 5.48 -6.09 48.31
N GLY A 7 6.65 -6.09 47.67
CA GLY A 7 7.46 -7.32 47.52
C GLY A 7 6.81 -8.45 46.72
N SER A 8 5.73 -8.20 45.99
CA SER A 8 5.18 -9.08 44.97
C SER A 8 5.80 -8.74 43.62
N SER A 9 6.27 -9.77 42.90
CA SER A 9 6.73 -9.69 41.50
C SER A 9 5.75 -8.82 40.71
N LEU A 10 6.25 -7.76 40.05
CA LEU A 10 5.43 -6.95 39.16
C LEU A 10 4.79 -7.90 38.15
N ALA A 11 3.48 -8.08 38.21
CA ALA A 11 2.75 -8.73 37.15
C ALA A 11 3.02 -7.92 35.88
N VAL A 12 3.93 -8.40 35.04
CA VAL A 12 4.25 -7.79 33.76
C VAL A 12 2.96 -7.87 32.94
N SER A 13 2.18 -6.80 32.99
CA SER A 13 0.92 -6.72 32.26
C SER A 13 1.27 -6.42 30.81
N CYS A 14 1.53 -7.48 30.05
CA CYS A 14 1.84 -7.42 28.63
C CYS A 14 0.57 -7.50 27.75
N PHE A 15 -0.50 -6.87 28.23
CA PHE A 15 -1.74 -6.65 27.52
C PHE A 15 -1.80 -5.20 27.06
N PHE A 16 -1.66 -4.95 25.76
CA PHE A 16 -1.58 -3.57 25.26
C PHE A 16 -2.19 -3.41 23.87
N ASN A 17 -2.81 -2.26 23.65
CA ASN A 17 -3.40 -1.88 22.37
C ASN A 17 -2.60 -0.74 21.74
N PHE A 18 -2.05 -0.99 20.55
CA PHE A 18 -1.43 0.03 19.72
C PHE A 18 -2.46 0.67 18.80
N THR A 19 -2.59 1.99 18.85
CA THR A 19 -3.45 2.78 17.94
C THR A 19 -2.66 3.74 17.05
N SER A 20 -1.33 3.81 17.27
CA SER A 20 -0.42 4.60 16.43
C SER A 20 -0.22 3.90 15.08
N PRO A 21 0.01 4.66 13.99
CA PRO A 21 0.14 4.09 12.65
C PRO A 21 1.43 3.29 12.47
N SER A 22 2.39 3.39 13.38
CA SER A 22 3.58 2.55 13.43
C SER A 22 4.04 2.41 14.88
N GLY A 23 4.88 1.42 15.14
CA GLY A 23 5.44 1.16 16.46
C GLY A 23 6.26 -0.11 16.52
N VAL A 24 6.63 -0.51 17.73
CA VAL A 24 7.46 -1.69 18.00
C VAL A 24 6.79 -2.52 19.08
N VAL A 25 6.71 -3.84 18.86
CA VAL A 25 6.31 -4.84 19.85
C VAL A 25 7.55 -5.60 20.27
N LEU A 26 7.83 -5.57 21.57
CA LEU A 26 8.94 -6.28 22.18
C LEU A 26 8.38 -7.34 23.12
N SER A 27 9.05 -8.49 23.21
CA SER A 27 8.80 -9.42 24.31
C SER A 27 9.13 -8.74 25.66
N PRO A 28 8.52 -9.18 26.77
CA PRO A 28 8.91 -8.72 28.10
C PRO A 28 10.43 -8.77 28.29
N ASN A 29 10.99 -7.77 28.96
CA ASN A 29 12.41 -7.64 29.29
C ASN A 29 13.41 -7.60 28.11
N TYR A 30 12.96 -7.67 26.85
CA TYR A 30 13.85 -7.66 25.69
C TYR A 30 14.93 -6.55 25.78
N PRO A 31 16.21 -6.84 25.52
CA PRO A 31 16.75 -8.10 24.98
C PRO A 31 17.14 -9.14 26.05
N GLU A 32 16.75 -8.95 27.30
CA GLU A 32 16.94 -9.96 28.33
C GLU A 32 15.87 -11.05 28.24
N ASP A 33 16.04 -12.08 29.07
CA ASP A 33 15.13 -13.22 29.19
C ASP A 33 13.66 -12.78 29.40
N TYR A 34 12.77 -13.25 28.52
CA TYR A 34 11.35 -12.87 28.58
C TYR A 34 10.58 -13.46 29.78
N GLY A 35 11.09 -14.48 30.46
CA GLY A 35 10.46 -15.11 31.61
C GLY A 35 9.44 -16.21 31.28
N ASN A 36 9.00 -16.92 32.32
CA ASN A 36 8.19 -18.13 32.17
C ASN A 36 6.71 -17.86 32.50
N HIS A 37 5.82 -18.74 32.04
CA HIS A 37 4.37 -18.73 32.28
C HIS A 37 3.69 -17.44 31.80
N LEU A 38 4.19 -16.85 30.73
CA LEU A 38 3.61 -15.66 30.15
C LEU A 38 2.39 -16.00 29.30
N HIS A 39 1.43 -15.11 29.35
CA HIS A 39 0.36 -15.04 28.36
C HIS A 39 0.15 -13.57 28.01
N CYS A 40 0.90 -13.12 27.00
CA CYS A 40 0.88 -11.75 26.54
C CYS A 40 0.01 -11.60 25.30
N VAL A 41 -0.68 -10.46 25.21
CA VAL A 41 -1.55 -10.16 24.07
C VAL A 41 -1.39 -8.71 23.68
N TRP A 42 -0.97 -8.49 22.44
CA TRP A 42 -0.94 -7.15 21.84
C TRP A 42 -1.95 -7.05 20.72
N LEU A 43 -2.69 -5.95 20.69
CA LEU A 43 -3.62 -5.63 19.63
C LEU A 43 -3.12 -4.41 18.86
N ILE A 44 -2.98 -4.52 17.55
CA ILE A 44 -2.66 -3.38 16.69
C ILE A 44 -3.96 -2.97 16.00
N LEU A 45 -4.42 -1.76 16.28
CA LEU A 45 -5.65 -1.16 15.79
C LEU A 45 -5.30 -0.01 14.84
N ALA A 46 -5.31 -0.28 13.55
CA ALA A 46 -5.14 0.72 12.51
C ALA A 46 -6.47 1.36 12.11
N ARG A 47 -6.41 2.40 11.27
CA ARG A 47 -7.61 2.98 10.66
C ARG A 47 -8.28 1.95 9.73
N PRO A 48 -9.62 1.93 9.63
CA PRO A 48 -10.33 1.17 8.61
C PRO A 48 -9.72 1.39 7.22
N GLU A 49 -9.84 0.38 6.34
CA GLU A 49 -9.23 0.40 5.00
C GLU A 49 -7.69 0.52 5.00
N SER A 50 -7.02 0.03 6.04
CA SER A 50 -5.56 -0.10 6.08
C SER A 50 -5.14 -1.57 6.23
N ARG A 51 -3.90 -1.89 5.89
CA ARG A 51 -3.22 -3.15 6.24
C ARG A 51 -2.14 -2.88 7.27
N ILE A 52 -1.80 -3.89 8.06
CA ILE A 52 -0.72 -3.85 9.03
C ILE A 52 0.42 -4.72 8.50
N HIS A 53 1.57 -4.11 8.27
CA HIS A 53 2.81 -4.77 7.89
C HIS A 53 3.68 -4.98 9.14
N LEU A 54 4.07 -6.22 9.38
CA LEU A 54 4.88 -6.67 10.52
C LEU A 54 6.25 -7.11 10.00
N ALA A 55 7.30 -6.45 10.47
CA ALA A 55 8.69 -6.77 10.15
C ALA A 55 9.41 -7.30 11.40
N PHE A 56 9.97 -8.50 11.29
CA PHE A 56 10.77 -9.11 12.34
C PHE A 56 12.20 -8.58 12.28
N ASN A 57 12.64 -7.94 13.35
CA ASN A 57 14.03 -7.47 13.49
C ASN A 57 14.88 -8.50 14.24
N ASP A 58 14.27 -9.24 15.18
CA ASP A 58 14.91 -10.27 15.97
C ASP A 58 13.89 -11.30 16.46
N ILE A 59 14.31 -12.56 16.58
CA ILE A 59 13.55 -13.63 17.23
C ILE A 59 14.50 -14.66 17.84
N ASP A 60 14.21 -15.04 19.08
CA ASP A 60 14.84 -16.14 19.81
C ASP A 60 13.85 -16.58 20.88
N VAL A 61 13.00 -17.52 20.52
CA VAL A 61 11.93 -18.08 21.35
C VAL A 61 12.21 -19.57 21.55
N GLU A 62 11.91 -20.14 22.71
CA GLU A 62 12.18 -21.56 22.95
C GLU A 62 11.47 -22.45 21.90
N PRO A 63 12.22 -23.27 21.14
CA PRO A 63 11.62 -24.13 20.13
C PRO A 63 10.75 -25.21 20.79
N GLN A 64 9.59 -25.51 20.19
CA GLN A 64 8.63 -26.55 20.58
C GLN A 64 7.79 -26.27 21.85
N PHE A 65 8.18 -25.34 22.72
CA PHE A 65 7.50 -25.08 23.99
C PHE A 65 6.86 -23.68 24.05
N ASP A 66 7.55 -22.67 23.54
CA ASP A 66 7.09 -21.29 23.54
C ASP A 66 6.70 -20.84 22.14
N PHE A 67 5.65 -20.00 22.06
CA PHE A 67 5.08 -19.63 20.77
C PHE A 67 4.62 -18.18 20.73
N LEU A 68 5.04 -17.48 19.68
CA LEU A 68 4.42 -16.23 19.23
C LEU A 68 3.46 -16.54 18.09
N VAL A 69 2.17 -16.28 18.30
CA VAL A 69 1.11 -16.46 17.30
C VAL A 69 0.63 -15.10 16.82
N ILE A 70 0.61 -14.89 15.51
CA ILE A 70 0.11 -13.67 14.88
C ILE A 70 -1.20 -14.00 14.16
N LYS A 71 -2.27 -13.25 14.45
CA LYS A 71 -3.63 -13.47 13.95
C LYS A 71 -4.17 -12.27 13.20
N ASP A 72 -4.98 -12.55 12.18
CA ASP A 72 -5.60 -11.59 11.25
C ASP A 72 -6.96 -11.12 11.74
N GLY A 73 -6.97 -10.38 12.84
CA GLY A 73 -8.20 -9.86 13.44
C GLY A 73 -8.06 -9.60 14.93
N ALA A 74 -9.17 -9.24 15.58
CA ALA A 74 -9.17 -8.79 16.96
C ALA A 74 -9.32 -9.91 18.01
N THR A 75 -9.89 -11.05 17.61
CA THR A 75 -10.33 -12.10 18.53
C THR A 75 -9.32 -13.24 18.62
N ALA A 76 -9.46 -14.08 19.65
CA ALA A 76 -8.60 -15.25 19.83
C ALA A 76 -8.83 -16.32 18.75
N GLU A 77 -9.98 -16.29 18.08
CA GLU A 77 -10.41 -17.22 17.04
C GLU A 77 -10.10 -16.69 15.63
N ALA A 78 -9.50 -15.50 15.51
CA ALA A 78 -9.13 -14.92 14.23
C ALA A 78 -8.13 -15.82 13.47
N PRO A 79 -8.14 -15.81 12.12
CA PRO A 79 -7.25 -16.63 11.30
C PRO A 79 -5.78 -16.41 11.67
N VAL A 80 -5.01 -17.50 11.78
CA VAL A 80 -3.58 -17.43 12.11
C VAL A 80 -2.79 -17.07 10.83
N LEU A 81 -2.02 -15.97 10.89
CA LEU A 81 -1.07 -15.57 9.85
C LEU A 81 0.27 -16.29 10.00
N GLY A 82 0.65 -16.64 11.23
CA GLY A 82 1.82 -17.46 11.50
C GLY A 82 2.03 -17.78 12.98
N THR A 83 2.76 -18.86 13.23
CA THR A 83 3.19 -19.31 14.55
C THR A 83 4.70 -19.44 14.53
N PHE A 84 5.37 -18.79 15.48
CA PHE A 84 6.82 -18.63 15.50
C PHE A 84 7.42 -19.15 16.80
N SER A 85 8.51 -19.89 16.66
CA SER A 85 9.38 -20.37 17.74
C SER A 85 10.80 -20.59 17.18
N GLY A 86 11.78 -20.80 18.07
CA GLY A 86 13.18 -20.88 17.69
C GLY A 86 13.79 -19.50 17.38
N ASN A 87 14.91 -19.52 16.66
CA ASN A 87 15.75 -18.34 16.40
C ASN A 87 15.93 -18.02 14.91
N GLN A 88 15.11 -18.63 14.05
CA GLN A 88 15.14 -18.37 12.61
C GLN A 88 14.28 -17.15 12.30
N LEU A 89 14.90 -16.10 11.76
CA LEU A 89 14.22 -14.84 11.48
C LEU A 89 13.15 -15.04 10.38
N PRO A 90 11.85 -14.78 10.65
CA PRO A 90 10.79 -14.96 9.67
C PRO A 90 10.76 -13.84 8.62
N SER A 91 10.12 -14.13 7.48
CA SER A 91 9.72 -13.10 6.51
C SER A 91 8.67 -12.16 7.09
N SER A 92 8.60 -10.93 6.56
CA SER A 92 7.57 -9.97 6.94
C SER A 92 6.16 -10.48 6.63
N ILE A 93 5.19 -10.12 7.48
CA ILE A 93 3.79 -10.54 7.37
C ILE A 93 2.92 -9.32 7.15
N THR A 94 1.85 -9.48 6.36
CA THR A 94 0.86 -8.42 6.13
C THR A 94 -0.52 -8.94 6.45
N SER A 95 -1.27 -8.21 7.28
CA SER A 95 -2.67 -8.55 7.60
C SER A 95 -3.61 -8.33 6.40
N SER A 96 -4.77 -8.99 6.42
CA SER A 96 -5.87 -8.73 5.47
C SER A 96 -6.83 -7.65 5.97
N GLY A 97 -6.58 -7.05 7.12
CA GLY A 97 -7.41 -5.96 7.65
C GLY A 97 -6.63 -4.94 8.46
N HIS A 98 -7.38 -4.03 9.08
CA HIS A 98 -6.86 -2.96 9.91
C HIS A 98 -6.65 -3.37 11.38
N VAL A 99 -6.80 -4.66 11.71
CA VAL A 99 -6.56 -5.18 13.05
C VAL A 99 -5.69 -6.42 12.98
N ALA A 100 -4.66 -6.49 13.82
CA ALA A 100 -3.82 -7.66 14.00
C ALA A 100 -3.62 -7.93 15.48
N ARG A 101 -3.59 -9.22 15.86
CA ARG A 101 -3.44 -9.67 17.25
C ARG A 101 -2.21 -10.56 17.36
N LEU A 102 -1.32 -10.22 18.29
CA LEU A 102 -0.13 -10.99 18.62
C LEU A 102 -0.33 -11.62 19.99
N GLU A 103 -0.17 -12.94 20.09
CA GLU A 103 -0.26 -13.68 21.34
C GLU A 103 1.07 -14.38 21.59
N PHE A 104 1.69 -14.12 22.74
CA PHE A 104 2.92 -14.78 23.15
C PHE A 104 2.66 -15.61 24.41
N GLN A 105 2.87 -16.91 24.30
CA GLN A 105 2.65 -17.87 25.37
C GLN A 105 3.96 -18.60 25.66
N THR A 106 4.31 -18.68 26.95
CA THR A 106 5.52 -19.37 27.40
C THR A 106 5.21 -20.44 28.44
N ASP A 107 6.03 -21.48 28.44
CA ASP A 107 5.95 -22.62 29.33
C ASP A 107 6.57 -22.30 30.71
N HIS A 108 6.83 -23.32 31.52
CA HIS A 108 7.34 -23.14 32.87
C HIS A 108 8.85 -22.82 33.00
N SER A 109 9.63 -22.88 31.92
CA SER A 109 11.10 -22.81 31.95
C SER A 109 11.73 -22.16 30.71
N THR A 110 13.06 -22.01 30.73
CA THR A 110 13.89 -21.74 29.54
C THR A 110 13.49 -20.53 28.68
N GLY A 111 13.23 -19.39 29.33
CA GLY A 111 13.21 -18.11 28.63
C GLY A 111 14.45 -17.88 27.76
N LYS A 112 14.23 -17.12 26.68
CA LYS A 112 15.25 -16.72 25.71
C LYS A 112 15.21 -15.20 25.54
N ARG A 113 16.00 -14.70 24.59
CA ARG A 113 16.09 -13.26 24.27
C ARG A 113 14.75 -12.65 23.85
N GLY A 114 13.88 -13.46 23.25
CA GLY A 114 12.55 -13.06 22.81
C GLY A 114 12.54 -12.42 21.44
N PHE A 115 11.77 -11.35 21.24
CA PHE A 115 11.57 -10.79 19.89
C PHE A 115 11.47 -9.27 19.87
N ASN A 116 11.79 -8.73 18.70
CA ASN A 116 11.61 -7.33 18.34
C ASN A 116 10.93 -7.25 16.97
N ILE A 117 9.70 -6.73 16.96
CA ILE A 117 8.87 -6.63 15.76
C ILE A 117 8.46 -5.18 15.56
N THR A 118 8.77 -4.61 14.40
CA THR A 118 8.24 -3.31 14.00
C THR A 118 6.97 -3.49 13.21
N PHE A 119 5.96 -2.68 13.48
CA PHE A 119 4.74 -2.64 12.70
C PHE A 119 4.52 -1.27 12.07
N THR A 120 3.90 -1.27 10.90
CA THR A 120 3.42 -0.07 10.21
C THR A 120 2.03 -0.35 9.64
N SER A 121 1.18 0.66 9.63
CA SER A 121 -0.14 0.61 9.02
C SER A 121 -0.15 1.49 7.79
N GLU A 122 -0.50 0.87 6.67
CA GLU A 122 -0.55 1.52 5.37
C GLU A 122 -1.99 1.54 4.91
N SER A 123 -2.46 2.73 4.52
CA SER A 123 -3.78 2.87 3.95
C SER A 123 -3.83 2.15 2.62
N ARG A 124 -4.83 1.28 2.45
CA ARG A 124 -5.17 0.72 1.14
C ARG A 124 -5.84 1.75 0.24
N LEU A 125 -5.99 2.97 0.70
CA LEU A 125 -6.63 4.03 -0.06
C LEU A 125 -5.52 4.95 -0.53
N CYS A 126 -5.45 5.21 -1.83
CA CYS A 126 -4.48 6.18 -2.35
C CYS A 126 -4.71 7.54 -1.65
N PRO A 127 -3.66 8.32 -1.33
CA PRO A 127 -3.86 9.65 -0.76
C PRO A 127 -4.75 10.48 -1.69
N GLN A 128 -5.83 11.05 -1.16
CA GLN A 128 -6.65 11.97 -1.95
C GLN A 128 -5.79 13.16 -2.36
N LEU A 129 -5.67 13.39 -3.67
CA LEU A 129 -5.27 14.69 -4.18
C LEU A 129 -6.46 15.62 -3.99
N THR A 130 -6.53 16.30 -2.85
CA THR A 130 -7.48 17.39 -2.65
C THR A 130 -7.04 18.55 -3.56
N VAL A 131 -7.62 18.63 -4.76
CA VAL A 131 -7.39 19.79 -5.64
C VAL A 131 -8.11 20.99 -5.01
N PRO A 132 -7.43 22.11 -4.71
CA PRO A 132 -8.11 23.30 -4.23
C PRO A 132 -9.13 23.73 -5.28
N LEU A 133 -10.39 23.92 -4.89
CA LEU A 133 -11.41 24.48 -5.78
C LEU A 133 -10.93 25.85 -6.28
N GLY A 134 -10.62 25.94 -7.57
CA GLY A 134 -10.48 27.23 -8.22
C GLY A 134 -11.82 27.97 -8.10
N LEU A 135 -11.81 29.11 -7.42
CA LEU A 135 -12.89 30.07 -7.46
C LEU A 135 -13.08 30.52 -8.91
N SER A 136 -14.07 29.94 -9.59
CA SER A 136 -14.64 30.55 -10.79
C SER A 136 -15.45 31.77 -10.35
N SER A 137 -14.84 32.95 -10.43
CA SER A 137 -15.56 34.22 -10.39
C SER A 137 -16.48 34.27 -11.60
N GLY A 138 -17.78 34.25 -11.34
CA GLY A 138 -18.80 33.94 -12.33
C GLY A 138 -19.06 34.99 -13.41
N GLY A 139 -19.87 34.54 -14.36
CA GLY A 139 -20.62 35.36 -15.28
C GLY A 139 -21.68 34.51 -15.97
N GLY A 140 -22.85 34.33 -15.34
CA GLY A 140 -24.06 33.88 -16.04
C GLY A 140 -24.87 32.77 -15.37
N SER A 141 -25.88 33.19 -14.59
CA SER A 141 -27.21 32.59 -14.45
C SER A 141 -27.38 31.10 -14.80
N SER A 142 -27.45 30.26 -13.77
CA SER A 142 -28.50 29.25 -13.56
C SER A 142 -28.25 28.61 -12.20
N ARG A 143 -29.32 28.35 -11.44
CA ARG A 143 -29.28 27.70 -10.12
C ARG A 143 -28.47 26.40 -10.17
N GLY A 144 -27.19 26.47 -9.77
CA GLY A 144 -26.32 25.30 -9.68
C GLY A 144 -26.64 24.53 -8.41
N VAL A 145 -27.20 23.33 -8.55
CA VAL A 145 -27.21 22.35 -7.47
C VAL A 145 -25.75 21.97 -7.19
N LEU A 146 -25.30 22.14 -5.95
CA LEU A 146 -24.03 21.57 -5.49
C LEU A 146 -24.19 20.05 -5.50
N MET A 147 -23.84 19.42 -6.62
CA MET A 147 -23.64 17.98 -6.65
C MET A 147 -22.26 17.71 -6.08
N TRP A 148 -22.22 17.23 -4.84
CA TRP A 148 -21.04 16.54 -4.32
C TRP A 148 -20.75 15.39 -5.28
N VAL A 149 -19.59 15.39 -5.93
CA VAL A 149 -19.09 14.16 -6.52
C VAL A 149 -18.58 13.35 -5.33
N ASP A 150 -19.27 12.28 -4.97
CA ASP A 150 -18.72 11.27 -4.07
C ASP A 150 -17.40 10.81 -4.68
N GLN A 151 -16.29 11.26 -4.09
CA GLN A 151 -14.94 10.86 -4.47
C GLN A 151 -14.81 9.37 -4.12
N PHE A 152 -15.04 8.49 -5.09
CA PHE A 152 -14.79 7.06 -4.93
C PHE A 152 -13.29 6.83 -4.72
N GLN A 153 -12.92 6.66 -3.46
CA GLN A 153 -11.58 6.32 -3.02
C GLN A 153 -11.22 4.92 -3.56
N LYS A 154 -10.32 4.85 -4.55
CA LYS A 154 -9.90 3.56 -5.13
C LYS A 154 -8.94 2.82 -4.17
N PRO A 155 -9.08 1.49 -4.01
CA PRO A 155 -8.09 0.67 -3.31
C PRO A 155 -6.74 0.67 -4.04
N CYS A 156 -5.63 0.81 -3.32
CA CYS A 156 -4.24 0.66 -3.77
C CYS A 156 -3.93 -0.77 -4.25
N GLU A 157 -4.83 -1.71 -3.98
CA GLU A 157 -4.64 -3.14 -4.20
C GLU A 157 -5.09 -3.61 -5.59
N ALA A 158 -4.96 -2.74 -6.59
CA ALA A 158 -4.99 -3.13 -8.00
C ALA A 158 -3.56 -3.46 -8.47
N ALA A 159 -2.90 -4.41 -7.80
CA ALA A 159 -1.77 -5.11 -8.38
C ALA A 159 -2.33 -6.32 -9.14
N GLU A 160 -2.68 -6.12 -10.41
CA GLU A 160 -3.05 -7.22 -11.29
C GLU A 160 -1.82 -8.15 -11.49
N PRO A 161 -2.01 -9.49 -11.48
CA PRO A 161 -0.92 -10.45 -11.61
C PRO A 161 -0.49 -10.56 -13.08
N GLY A 162 0.73 -10.14 -13.40
CA GLY A 162 1.26 -10.37 -14.75
C GLY A 162 2.49 -9.56 -15.11
N MET A 163 3.60 -9.69 -14.39
CA MET A 163 4.91 -9.37 -14.96
C MET A 163 5.95 -10.41 -14.53
N GLY A 164 6.32 -11.25 -15.49
CA GLY A 164 7.47 -12.14 -15.38
C GLY A 164 8.76 -11.31 -15.36
N LEU A 165 9.70 -11.77 -14.54
CA LEU A 165 11.06 -11.25 -14.51
C LEU A 165 11.70 -11.43 -15.89
N GLN A 166 12.14 -10.33 -16.51
CA GLN A 166 13.20 -10.40 -17.51
C GLN A 166 14.46 -9.77 -16.92
N HIS A 167 15.41 -10.66 -16.61
CA HIS A 167 16.81 -10.30 -16.47
C HIS A 167 17.33 -9.87 -17.83
N GLU A 168 17.80 -8.63 -17.96
CA GLU A 168 19.07 -8.40 -18.66
C GLU A 168 19.75 -7.14 -18.11
N GLY A 169 21.07 -7.23 -17.99
CA GLY A 169 21.85 -6.31 -17.20
C GLY A 169 22.42 -5.11 -17.95
N ASN A 170 23.07 -4.31 -17.11
CA ASN A 170 24.24 -3.47 -17.37
C ASN A 170 24.03 -1.96 -17.53
N SER A 171 24.83 -1.23 -16.76
CA SER A 171 24.95 0.23 -16.58
C SER A 171 23.87 0.92 -15.73
N GLY A 172 24.27 1.25 -14.50
CA GLY A 172 23.43 1.89 -13.50
C GLY A 172 22.93 3.28 -13.92
N LYS A 173 21.61 3.42 -13.87
CA LYS A 173 20.82 4.59 -13.46
C LYS A 173 19.37 4.09 -13.35
N SER A 174 18.98 3.57 -12.19
CA SER A 174 17.55 3.34 -11.92
C SER A 174 16.90 4.67 -11.58
N SER A 175 16.59 5.46 -12.61
CA SER A 175 15.50 6.42 -12.47
C SER A 175 14.21 5.61 -12.56
N PHE A 176 13.71 5.18 -11.41
CA PHE A 176 12.34 4.73 -11.28
C PHE A 176 11.44 5.90 -11.69
N LEU A 177 10.95 5.87 -12.93
CA LEU A 177 9.83 6.70 -13.36
C LEU A 177 8.64 5.75 -13.44
N TRP A 178 7.75 5.85 -12.46
CA TRP A 178 6.44 5.20 -12.49
C TRP A 178 5.50 5.99 -13.42
N PRO A 179 5.04 5.47 -14.57
CA PRO A 179 3.71 5.80 -15.07
C PRO A 179 2.77 4.70 -14.51
N PHE A 180 1.57 4.96 -14.03
CA PHE A 180 0.46 5.50 -14.80
C PHE A 180 -0.56 6.20 -13.89
N ARG A 181 -0.89 7.44 -14.25
CA ARG A 181 -2.14 8.09 -13.84
C ARG A 181 -3.29 7.42 -14.58
N HIS A 182 -4.28 6.94 -13.83
CA HIS A 182 -5.43 6.15 -14.31
C HIS A 182 -6.43 6.88 -15.22
N ASN A 183 -6.09 8.05 -15.79
CA ASN A 183 -6.99 8.89 -16.60
C ASN A 183 -6.32 9.47 -17.86
N GLU A 184 -5.15 8.96 -18.26
CA GLU A 184 -4.38 9.46 -19.42
C GLU A 184 -4.28 8.38 -20.50
N CYS A 185 -4.46 8.78 -21.76
CA CYS A 185 -4.19 7.90 -22.89
C CYS A 185 -2.67 7.72 -23.09
N PRO A 186 -2.20 6.58 -23.63
CA PRO A 186 -0.81 6.41 -24.03
C PRO A 186 -0.41 7.53 -25.00
N ASP A 187 0.85 7.97 -24.95
CA ASP A 187 1.33 8.99 -25.89
C ASP A 187 1.20 8.46 -27.34
N PRO A 188 0.39 9.10 -28.20
CA PRO A 188 0.23 8.68 -29.60
C PRO A 188 1.49 8.91 -30.43
N GLY A 189 2.46 9.68 -29.92
CA GLY A 189 3.65 10.08 -30.65
C GLY A 189 3.35 11.15 -31.71
N VAL A 190 4.30 11.33 -32.62
CA VAL A 190 4.19 12.25 -33.77
C VAL A 190 4.30 11.42 -35.05
N PRO A 191 3.39 11.60 -36.02
CA PRO A 191 3.46 10.87 -37.28
C PRO A 191 4.74 11.23 -38.06
N VAL A 192 5.32 10.23 -38.73
CA VAL A 192 6.48 10.43 -39.61
C VAL A 192 6.07 11.35 -40.75
N ASN A 193 6.88 12.36 -41.09
CA ASN A 193 6.55 13.41 -42.07
C ASN A 193 5.24 14.15 -41.74
N GLY A 194 5.00 14.39 -40.45
CA GLY A 194 3.88 15.18 -39.99
C GLY A 194 4.13 15.83 -38.64
N LYS A 195 3.14 16.61 -38.21
CA LYS A 195 3.16 17.40 -36.97
C LYS A 195 1.97 17.03 -36.11
N ARG A 196 2.17 17.15 -34.80
CA ARG A 196 1.15 16.98 -33.77
C ARG A 196 0.82 18.35 -33.16
N PHE A 197 -0.46 18.61 -32.94
CA PHE A 197 -0.99 19.80 -32.26
C PHE A 197 -1.81 19.36 -31.04
N GLY A 198 -1.39 19.82 -29.87
CA GLY A 198 -1.96 19.41 -28.58
C GLY A 198 -1.08 18.38 -27.86
N ASP A 199 -0.83 18.63 -26.58
CA ASP A 199 0.07 17.87 -25.70
C ASP A 199 -0.67 17.14 -24.57
N SER A 200 -1.89 17.56 -24.25
CA SER A 200 -2.72 16.94 -23.21
C SER A 200 -3.12 15.50 -23.55
N LEU A 201 -2.71 14.56 -22.69
CA LEU A 201 -3.07 13.14 -22.75
C LEU A 201 -4.28 12.79 -21.88
N GLN A 202 -4.88 13.76 -21.20
CA GLN A 202 -5.99 13.52 -20.27
C GLN A 202 -7.27 13.10 -21.01
N LEU A 203 -8.07 12.24 -20.37
CA LEU A 203 -9.40 11.86 -20.81
C LEU A 203 -10.23 13.09 -21.26
N GLY A 204 -10.79 13.02 -22.46
CA GLY A 204 -11.55 14.10 -23.10
C GLY A 204 -10.72 15.07 -23.95
N SER A 205 -9.38 15.03 -23.87
CA SER A 205 -8.51 15.87 -24.71
C SER A 205 -8.50 15.36 -26.15
N SER A 206 -8.38 16.29 -27.09
CA SER A 206 -8.20 15.99 -28.51
C SER A 206 -6.83 16.46 -28.99
N ILE A 207 -6.16 15.61 -29.77
CA ILE A 207 -4.89 15.88 -30.42
C ILE A 207 -5.12 15.84 -31.93
N SER A 208 -4.60 16.85 -32.63
CA SER A 208 -4.69 16.94 -34.08
C SER A 208 -3.35 16.68 -34.75
N PHE A 209 -3.39 16.16 -35.97
CA PHE A 209 -2.22 15.85 -36.79
C PHE A 209 -2.33 16.51 -38.15
N LEU A 210 -1.18 16.87 -38.72
CA LEU A 210 -1.07 17.43 -40.06
C LEU A 210 0.15 16.83 -40.77
N CYS A 211 -0.01 16.41 -42.01
CA CYS A 211 1.14 15.97 -42.81
C CYS A 211 1.99 17.17 -43.26
N ASP A 212 3.30 16.97 -43.31
CA ASP A 212 4.22 17.94 -43.87
C ASP A 212 3.98 18.13 -45.38
N GLU A 213 4.48 19.24 -45.94
CA GLU A 213 4.29 19.56 -47.35
C GLU A 213 4.77 18.42 -48.27
N GLY A 214 3.91 18.00 -49.20
CA GLY A 214 4.19 16.90 -50.14
C GLY A 214 3.73 15.52 -49.66
N PHE A 215 3.23 15.39 -48.42
CA PHE A 215 2.68 14.14 -47.88
C PHE A 215 1.15 14.24 -47.70
N LEU A 216 0.45 13.12 -47.96
CA LEU A 216 -1.00 13.02 -47.82
C LEU A 216 -1.36 11.99 -46.75
N GLY A 217 -2.44 12.24 -46.00
CA GLY A 217 -2.96 11.30 -45.02
C GLY A 217 -3.49 10.03 -45.69
N THR A 218 -2.87 8.88 -45.39
CA THR A 218 -3.21 7.58 -46.00
C THR A 218 -4.05 6.67 -45.10
N GLN A 219 -3.94 6.82 -43.77
CA GLN A 219 -4.64 5.99 -42.78
C GLN A 219 -4.76 6.74 -41.45
N GLY A 220 -5.76 6.43 -40.63
CA GLY A 220 -5.95 7.05 -39.31
C GLY A 220 -6.84 8.28 -39.36
N SER A 221 -6.77 9.12 -38.34
CA SER A 221 -7.58 10.34 -38.21
C SER A 221 -6.70 11.57 -38.01
N GLU A 222 -7.07 12.68 -38.66
CA GLU A 222 -6.44 14.00 -38.47
C GLU A 222 -6.68 14.57 -37.06
N ALA A 223 -7.64 14.01 -36.32
CA ALA A 223 -7.84 14.29 -34.91
C ALA A 223 -8.25 13.03 -34.14
N ILE A 224 -7.63 12.80 -32.99
CA ILE A 224 -7.97 11.72 -32.06
C ILE A 224 -8.36 12.29 -30.71
N THR A 225 -9.30 11.64 -30.02
CA THR A 225 -9.81 12.05 -28.71
C THR A 225 -9.60 10.94 -27.70
N CYS A 226 -9.11 11.30 -26.51
CA CYS A 226 -8.91 10.35 -25.44
C CYS A 226 -10.26 10.02 -24.79
N ILE A 227 -10.70 8.77 -24.84
CA ILE A 227 -12.03 8.33 -24.39
C ILE A 227 -11.93 7.15 -23.42
N LEU A 228 -13.01 6.91 -22.68
CA LEU A 228 -13.18 5.72 -21.86
C LEU A 228 -13.97 4.69 -22.65
N LYS A 229 -13.35 3.55 -22.97
CA LYS A 229 -13.98 2.42 -23.67
C LYS A 229 -13.79 1.16 -22.86
N GLU A 230 -14.89 0.51 -22.48
CA GLU A 230 -14.88 -0.78 -21.76
C GLU A 230 -13.99 -0.75 -20.50
N GLY A 231 -14.01 0.37 -19.76
CA GLY A 231 -13.23 0.55 -18.54
C GLY A 231 -11.76 0.94 -18.75
N SER A 232 -11.28 1.03 -19.99
CA SER A 232 -9.92 1.43 -20.35
C SER A 232 -9.87 2.80 -21.04
N VAL A 233 -8.83 3.59 -20.75
CA VAL A 233 -8.62 4.92 -21.35
C VAL A 233 -7.80 4.76 -22.63
N VAL A 234 -8.41 5.04 -23.78
CA VAL A 234 -7.85 4.77 -25.12
C VAL A 234 -8.17 5.90 -26.09
N TRP A 235 -7.37 6.02 -27.15
CA TRP A 235 -7.69 6.91 -28.27
C TRP A 235 -8.86 6.35 -29.09
N ASN A 236 -9.81 7.21 -29.46
CA ASN A 236 -10.99 6.81 -30.23
C ASN A 236 -10.67 6.36 -31.68
N SER A 237 -9.49 6.73 -32.21
CA SER A 237 -9.02 6.39 -33.55
C SER A 237 -7.50 6.28 -33.58
N ALA A 238 -6.95 5.73 -34.67
CA ALA A 238 -5.52 5.60 -34.87
C ALA A 238 -4.89 6.94 -35.32
N VAL A 239 -3.60 7.11 -34.99
CA VAL A 239 -2.78 8.27 -35.42
C VAL A 239 -2.72 8.35 -36.94
N LEU A 240 -2.82 9.57 -37.47
CA LEU A 240 -2.71 9.83 -38.91
C LEU A 240 -1.37 9.32 -39.45
N ARG A 241 -1.40 8.60 -40.58
CA ARG A 241 -0.21 8.17 -41.30
C ARG A 241 -0.03 9.01 -42.55
N CYS A 242 1.02 9.82 -42.53
CA CYS A 242 1.66 10.42 -43.69
C CYS A 242 2.75 9.45 -44.21
#